data_AF-A0AAP1WGN4-F1
#
_entry.id   AF-A0AAP1WGN4-F1
#
_cell.length_a   1.000
_cell.length_b   1.000
_cell.length_c   1.000
_cell.angle_alpha   90.00
_cell.angle_beta   90.00
_cell.angle_gamma   90.00
#
_symmetry.space_group_name_H-M   'P 1'
#
loop_
_entity.id
_entity.type
_entity.pdbx_description
1 polymer ?
#
loop_
_entity_poly.entity_id
_entity_poly.type
_entity_poly.pdbx_seq_one_letter_code
_entity_poly.pdbx_strand_id
1 'polypeptide(L)'
;MSKENRTTKCSCGANNKITCPNCSELKMVILLKNGFSHLKLVSGTRKINPVWYNHLSKNKKSHSILYNAMYRRFQASEYANTANRINFYSNTTGELIISIKV
;
A
#
# COMPACT_ATOMS: atom_id res chain seq x y z
N MET A 1 -28.30 1.38 -0.80
CA MET A 1 -26.85 1.58 -0.57
C MET A 1 -26.45 0.82 0.69
N SER A 2 -25.97 -0.41 0.50
CA SER A 2 -25.59 -1.31 1.60
C SER A 2 -24.32 -0.78 2.26
N LYS A 3 -24.39 -0.41 3.55
CA LYS A 3 -23.19 -0.14 4.35
C LYS A 3 -22.49 -1.47 4.58
N GLU A 4 -21.61 -1.87 3.66
CA GLU A 4 -20.67 -2.95 3.93
C GLU A 4 -19.84 -2.59 5.15
N ASN A 5 -19.90 -3.44 6.16
CA ASN A 5 -19.15 -3.32 7.39
C ASN A 5 -17.66 -3.38 7.08
N ARG A 6 -17.04 -2.25 6.75
CA ARG A 6 -15.57 -2.13 6.60
C ARG A 6 -14.94 -2.46 7.95
N THR A 7 -14.48 -3.70 8.08
CA THR A 7 -13.89 -4.25 9.29
C THR A 7 -12.57 -3.53 9.57
N THR A 8 -12.35 -3.17 10.83
CA THR A 8 -11.10 -2.55 11.32
C THR A 8 -10.08 -3.58 11.79
N LYS A 9 -10.42 -4.87 11.67
CA LYS A 9 -9.64 -6.03 12.08
C LYS A 9 -9.43 -6.93 10.86
N CYS A 10 -8.33 -7.68 10.85
CA CYS A 10 -8.06 -8.64 9.80
C CYS A 10 -9.08 -9.79 9.87
N SER A 11 -9.70 -10.14 8.75
CA SER A 11 -10.64 -11.26 8.63
C SER A 11 -10.04 -12.50 7.98
N CYS A 12 -8.88 -12.39 7.32
CA CYS A 12 -8.26 -13.51 6.57
C CYS A 12 -7.30 -14.37 7.42
N GLY A 13 -7.45 -14.39 8.74
CA GLY A 13 -6.65 -15.23 9.64
C GLY A 13 -5.23 -14.73 9.96
N ALA A 14 -4.86 -13.51 9.57
CA ALA A 14 -3.50 -13.01 9.78
C ALA A 14 -3.20 -12.48 11.20
N ASN A 15 -4.08 -12.73 12.18
CA ASN A 15 -3.96 -12.40 13.63
C ASN A 15 -3.42 -10.99 13.97
N ASN A 16 -4.32 -10.07 14.36
CA ASN A 16 -4.01 -8.76 14.97
C ASN A 16 -2.99 -7.86 14.23
N LYS A 17 -2.64 -8.16 12.98
CA LYS A 17 -1.73 -7.31 12.19
C LYS A 17 -2.35 -5.93 11.95
N ILE A 18 -1.49 -4.91 12.04
CA ILE A 18 -1.87 -3.51 11.82
C ILE A 18 -2.22 -3.28 10.34
N THR A 19 -1.61 -4.02 9.42
CA THR A 19 -1.84 -4.01 7.97
C THR A 19 -2.06 -5.43 7.44
N CYS A 20 -2.79 -5.58 6.34
CA CYS A 20 -3.04 -6.89 5.74
C CYS A 20 -3.19 -6.79 4.22
N PRO A 21 -2.47 -7.62 3.43
CA PRO A 21 -2.60 -7.63 1.98
C PRO A 21 -4.00 -7.91 1.44
N ASN A 22 -4.87 -8.54 2.22
CA ASN A 22 -6.22 -8.90 1.80
C ASN A 22 -7.30 -8.02 2.44
N CYS A 23 -7.03 -7.44 3.62
CA CYS A 23 -8.04 -6.69 4.38
C CYS A 23 -7.81 -5.18 4.38
N SER A 24 -6.62 -4.70 4.03
CA SER A 24 -6.38 -3.26 3.90
C SER A 24 -7.08 -2.73 2.65
N GLU A 25 -7.75 -1.59 2.75
CA GLU A 25 -8.49 -0.96 1.64
C GLU A 25 -7.58 -0.43 0.52
N LEU A 26 -6.37 0.01 0.87
CA LEU A 26 -5.47 0.70 -0.03
C LEU A 26 -4.11 0.00 -0.08
N LYS A 27 -3.65 -0.24 -1.31
CA LYS A 27 -2.34 -0.81 -1.64
C LYS A 27 -1.48 0.25 -2.31
N MET A 28 -0.28 0.47 -1.81
CA MET A 28 0.72 1.38 -2.35
C MET A 28 1.86 0.56 -2.95
N VAL A 29 2.11 0.74 -4.24
CA VAL A 29 3.22 0.10 -4.96
C VAL A 29 4.30 1.13 -5.22
N ILE A 30 5.51 0.87 -4.73
CA ILE A 30 6.65 1.78 -4.83
C ILE A 30 7.51 1.36 -6.02
N LEU A 31 7.36 2.04 -7.16
CA LEU A 31 8.07 1.71 -8.39
C LEU A 31 9.48 2.32 -8.35
N LEU A 32 10.47 1.48 -8.05
CA LEU A 32 11.87 1.90 -7.93
C LEU A 32 12.49 2.26 -9.29
N LYS A 33 13.40 3.25 -9.28
CA LYS A 33 14.27 3.59 -10.42
C LYS A 33 15.17 2.39 -10.76
N ASN A 34 15.68 2.38 -11.99
CA ASN A 34 16.72 1.41 -12.39
C ASN A 34 17.95 1.59 -11.49
N GLY A 35 18.64 0.49 -11.15
CA GLY A 35 19.78 0.48 -10.24
C GLY A 35 19.45 0.17 -8.77
N PHE A 36 18.19 0.29 -8.35
CA PHE A 36 17.78 0.03 -6.96
C PHE A 36 17.17 -1.36 -6.72
N SER A 37 17.59 -2.38 -7.49
CA SER A 37 17.09 -3.75 -7.34
C SER A 37 17.45 -4.43 -6.02
N HIS A 38 18.39 -3.87 -5.25
CA HIS A 38 18.73 -4.36 -3.91
C HIS A 38 17.65 -4.00 -2.87
N LEU A 39 16.84 -2.96 -3.14
CA LEU A 39 15.70 -2.55 -2.29
C LEU A 39 14.40 -3.28 -2.63
N LYS A 40 14.42 -4.15 -3.66
CA LYS A 40 13.25 -4.97 -4.03
C LYS A 40 13.10 -6.15 -3.07
N LEU A 41 11.86 -6.51 -2.79
CA LEU A 41 11.53 -7.69 -1.98
C LEU A 41 11.78 -8.96 -2.80
N VAL A 42 12.28 -10.01 -2.15
CA VAL A 42 12.48 -11.33 -2.77
C VAL A 42 11.23 -12.17 -2.55
N SER A 43 10.66 -12.68 -3.64
CA SER A 43 9.53 -13.62 -3.62
C SER A 43 9.88 -14.80 -4.52
N GLY A 44 10.32 -15.89 -3.90
CA GLY A 44 10.95 -17.01 -4.59
C GLY A 44 12.19 -16.54 -5.36
N THR A 45 12.21 -16.75 -6.67
CA THR A 45 13.30 -16.32 -7.56
C THR A 45 13.13 -14.90 -8.11
N ARG A 46 12.00 -14.24 -7.83
CA ARG A 46 11.66 -12.94 -8.40
C ARG A 46 11.92 -11.81 -7.42
N LYS A 47 12.42 -10.68 -7.94
CA LYS A 47 12.52 -9.41 -7.21
C LYS A 47 11.33 -8.53 -7.55
N ILE A 48 10.52 -8.20 -6.56
CA ILE A 48 9.32 -7.39 -6.72
C ILE A 48 9.48 -6.03 -6.06
N ASN A 49 8.82 -5.02 -6.61
CA ASN A 49 8.79 -3.70 -6.00
C ASN A 49 8.17 -3.77 -4.58
N PRO A 50 8.64 -2.94 -3.63
CA PRO A 50 8.02 -2.85 -2.31
C PRO A 50 6.54 -2.47 -2.42
N VAL A 51 5.72 -3.12 -1.58
CA VAL A 51 4.29 -2.87 -1.49
C VAL A 51 3.92 -2.61 -0.04
N TRP A 52 3.21 -1.52 0.19
CA TRP A 52 2.65 -1.16 1.49
C TRP A 52 1.14 -1.16 1.47
N TYR A 53 0.56 -1.32 2.64
CA TYR A 53 -0.89 -1.32 2.84
C TYR A 53 -1.27 -0.31 3.92
N ASN A 54 -2.46 0.28 3.84
CA ASN A 54 -2.94 1.15 4.90
C ASN A 54 -3.23 0.35 6.17
N HIS A 55 -3.25 1.05 7.32
CA HIS A 55 -3.62 0.41 8.59
C HIS A 55 -5.10 0.04 8.58
N LEU A 56 -5.44 -1.16 9.05
CA LEU A 56 -6.81 -1.69 9.07
C LEU A 56 -7.76 -0.80 9.89
N SER A 57 -7.27 -0.21 10.98
CA SER A 57 -8.02 0.75 11.79
C SER A 57 -8.47 2.00 11.03
N LYS A 58 -7.92 2.23 9.83
CA LYS A 58 -8.24 3.39 8.97
C LYS A 58 -9.05 3.03 7.72
N ASN A 59 -9.42 1.76 7.49
CA ASN A 59 -10.21 1.33 6.31
C ASN A 59 -11.51 2.12 6.07
N LYS A 60 -12.09 2.69 7.13
CA LYS A 60 -13.31 3.52 7.06
C LYS A 60 -13.07 4.94 6.53
N LYS A 61 -11.81 5.37 6.36
CA LYS A 61 -11.46 6.70 5.85
C LYS A 61 -11.54 6.71 4.32
N SER A 62 -11.70 7.92 3.75
CA SER A 62 -11.64 8.11 2.30
C SER A 62 -10.26 7.74 1.76
N HIS A 63 -10.20 7.33 0.49
CA HIS A 63 -8.92 7.04 -0.16
C HIS A 63 -7.95 8.23 -0.11
N SER A 64 -8.45 9.47 -0.21
CA SER A 64 -7.64 10.69 -0.10
C SER A 64 -6.91 10.82 1.23
N ILE A 65 -7.58 10.55 2.35
CA ILE A 65 -6.94 10.56 3.67
C ILE A 65 -5.90 9.45 3.76
N LEU A 66 -6.21 8.27 3.22
CA LEU A 66 -5.33 7.11 3.27
C LEU A 66 -4.04 7.31 2.46
N TYR A 67 -4.13 7.68 1.18
CA TYR A 67 -2.92 7.83 0.37
C TYR A 67 -2.07 9.00 0.86
N ASN A 68 -2.65 10.11 1.35
CA ASN A 68 -1.88 11.23 1.91
C ASN A 68 -1.06 10.80 3.14
N ALA A 69 -1.66 10.03 4.05
CA ALA A 69 -0.97 9.52 5.23
C ALA A 69 0.14 8.51 4.85
N MET A 70 -0.14 7.62 3.89
CA MET A 70 0.85 6.67 3.38
C MET A 70 2.00 7.36 2.66
N TYR A 71 1.71 8.38 1.85
CA TYR A 71 2.71 9.16 1.12
C TYR A 71 3.65 9.90 2.07
N ARG A 72 3.14 10.50 3.15
CA ARG A 72 4.00 11.12 4.19
C ARG A 72 5.00 10.13 4.80
N ARG A 73 4.55 8.90 5.09
CA ARG A 73 5.47 7.85 5.61
C ARG A 73 6.48 7.41 4.57
N PHE A 74 6.09 7.38 3.31
CA PHE A 74 7.01 7.08 2.22
C PHE A 74 8.11 8.14 2.10
N GLN A 75 7.76 9.41 2.20
CA GLN A 75 8.73 10.52 2.13
C GLN A 75 9.78 10.44 3.25
N ALA A 76 9.45 9.81 4.39
CA ALA A 76 10.38 9.58 5.50
C ALA A 76 11.14 8.25 5.41
N SER A 77 10.98 7.47 4.34
CA SER A 77 11.59 6.14 4.19
C SER A 77 12.80 6.15 3.25
N GLU A 78 13.56 5.05 3.28
CA GLU A 78 14.66 4.79 2.34
C GLU A 78 14.25 4.85 0.86
N TYR A 79 12.95 4.69 0.57
CA TYR A 79 12.43 4.68 -0.79
C TYR A 79 12.22 6.08 -1.38
N ALA A 80 12.23 7.13 -0.57
CA ALA A 80 11.86 8.49 -0.99
C ALA A 80 12.67 8.97 -2.20
N ASN A 81 13.99 8.72 -2.20
CA ASN A 81 14.90 9.18 -3.24
C ASN A 81 15.12 8.14 -4.37
N THR A 82 14.68 6.90 -4.14
CA THR A 82 14.97 5.75 -5.02
C THR A 82 13.76 5.32 -5.84
N ALA A 83 12.55 5.76 -5.48
CA ALA A 83 11.35 5.59 -6.28
C ALA A 83 11.30 6.54 -7.48
N ASN A 84 10.80 6.05 -8.61
CA ASN A 84 10.43 6.85 -9.79
C ASN A 84 8.97 7.29 -9.72
N ARG A 85 8.13 6.43 -9.13
CA ARG A 85 6.68 6.62 -9.08
C ARG A 85 6.07 5.82 -7.95
N ILE A 86 4.96 6.29 -7.44
CA ILE A 86 4.11 5.56 -6.50
C ILE A 86 2.72 5.43 -7.08
N ASN A 87 2.21 4.21 -7.08
CA ASN A 87 0.83 3.95 -7.47
C ASN A 87 0.02 3.50 -6.24
N PHE A 88 -1.15 4.09 -6.06
CA PHE A 88 -2.13 3.68 -5.06
C PHE A 88 -3.31 3.01 -5.75
N TYR A 89 -3.65 1.81 -5.29
CA TYR A 89 -4.75 1.01 -5.80
C TYR A 89 -5.77 0.76 -4.70
N SER A 90 -7.06 0.71 -5.04
CA SER A 90 -8.05 0.08 -4.17
C SER A 90 -7.74 -1.41 -4.16
N ASN A 91 -7.59 -1.96 -2.97
CA ASN A 91 -7.37 -3.38 -2.80
C ASN A 91 -8.69 -4.16 -2.92
N THR A 92 -9.82 -3.47 -2.80
CA THR A 92 -11.17 -4.01 -2.95
C THR A 92 -11.54 -4.17 -4.42
N THR A 93 -11.32 -3.12 -5.24
CA THR A 93 -11.68 -3.14 -6.67
C THR A 93 -10.51 -3.47 -7.60
N GLY A 94 -9.27 -3.34 -7.12
CA GLY A 94 -8.06 -3.46 -7.93
C GLY A 94 -7.74 -2.20 -8.77
N GLU A 95 -8.61 -1.19 -8.74
CA GLU A 95 -8.47 0.00 -9.58
C GLU A 95 -7.36 0.93 -9.09
N LEU A 96 -6.69 1.59 -10.05
CA LEU A 96 -5.73 2.65 -9.75
C LEU A 96 -6.48 3.90 -9.28
N ILE A 97 -6.21 4.34 -8.06
CA ILE A 97 -6.78 5.56 -7.48
C ILE A 97 -5.95 6.78 -7.86
N ILE A 98 -4.63 6.69 -7.70
CA ILE A 98 -3.72 7.79 -8.02
C ILE A 98 -2.30 7.28 -8.29
N SER A 99 -1.60 7.95 -9.20
CA SER A 99 -0.19 7.72 -9.53
C SER A 99 0.60 9.02 -9.35
N ILE A 100 1.60 9.01 -8.49
CA ILE A 100 2.42 10.17 -8.13
C ILE A 100 3.85 9.95 -8.66
N LYS A 101 4.35 10.88 -9.48
CA LYS A 101 5.76 10.92 -9.86
C LYS A 101 6.58 11.49 -8.70
N VAL A 102 7.70 10.84 -8.36
CA VAL A 102 8.58 11.20 -7.24
C VAL A 102 9.93 11.66 -7.77
#